data_AF-A0A9W8X9V4-F1
#
_entry.id   AF-A0A9W8X9V4-F1
#
_cell.length_a   1.000
_cell.length_b   1.000
_cell.length_c   1.000
_cell.angle_alpha   90.00
_cell.angle_beta   90.00
_cell.angle_gamma   90.00
#
_symmetry.space_group_name_H-M   'P 1'
#
loop_
_entity.id
_entity.type
_entity.pdbx_description
1 polymer ?
#
loop_
_entity_poly.entity_id
_entity_poly.type
_entity_poly.pdbx_seq_one_letter_code
_entity_poly.pdbx_strand_id
1 'polypeptide(L)'
;MGRGVVDMDARDPAFASRLSSLGAVQPNPHYSPTSRSQFDPQPQSQRPNESQHILGDMMQAPPRSAFPDPRNNPVLRVLEARQRIADEAEAEISNVGRRGFEGRKYVDAGVITLALMRQTRGEPAERIENSLGIKKGRLSVLTPGTLGAVALEG
;
A
#
# COMPACT_ATOMS: atom_id res chain seq x y z
N MET A 1 9.70 -29.14 7.81
CA MET A 1 9.40 -27.87 8.53
C MET A 1 8.24 -27.20 7.81
N GLY A 2 7.02 -27.37 8.32
CA GLY A 2 5.81 -26.82 7.71
C GLY A 2 5.65 -25.34 8.08
N ARG A 3 5.54 -24.47 7.09
CA ARG A 3 5.17 -23.06 7.27
C ARG A 3 3.70 -23.02 7.71
N GLY A 4 3.46 -22.67 8.97
CA GLY A 4 2.12 -22.40 9.47
C GLY A 4 1.56 -21.17 8.78
N VAL A 5 0.51 -21.36 8.00
CA VAL A 5 -0.31 -20.27 7.46
C VAL A 5 -1.03 -19.67 8.66
N VAL A 6 -0.68 -18.45 9.03
CA VAL A 6 -1.40 -17.71 10.08
C VAL A 6 -2.61 -17.08 9.40
N ASP A 7 -3.76 -17.74 9.49
CA ASP A 7 -5.03 -17.18 9.04
C ASP A 7 -5.38 -16.01 9.97
N MET A 8 -5.21 -14.78 9.47
CA MET A 8 -5.45 -13.52 10.19
C MET A 8 -6.95 -13.21 10.41
N ASP A 9 -7.82 -14.14 10.05
CA ASP A 9 -9.27 -14.02 10.25
C ASP A 9 -9.62 -14.27 11.73
N ALA A 10 -10.68 -13.62 12.22
CA ALA A 10 -11.21 -13.75 13.58
C ALA A 10 -11.63 -15.18 14.00
N ARG A 11 -11.29 -16.19 13.20
CA ARG A 11 -11.53 -17.62 13.38
C ARG A 11 -10.31 -18.37 13.91
N ASP A 12 -9.12 -17.76 13.98
CA ASP A 12 -7.93 -18.41 14.55
C ASP A 12 -8.02 -18.51 16.10
N PRO A 13 -8.10 -19.72 16.68
CA PRO A 13 -8.13 -19.90 18.13
C PRO A 13 -6.81 -19.49 18.82
N ALA A 14 -5.68 -19.54 18.10
CA ALA A 14 -4.38 -19.06 18.62
C ALA A 14 -4.36 -17.53 18.70
N PHE A 15 -5.08 -16.84 17.81
CA PHE A 15 -5.27 -15.39 17.87
C PHE A 15 -6.26 -15.00 18.98
N ALA A 16 -7.38 -15.73 19.12
CA ALA A 16 -8.38 -15.47 20.17
C ALA A 16 -7.80 -15.64 21.58
N SER A 17 -6.96 -16.65 21.79
CA SER A 17 -6.25 -16.86 23.08
C SER A 17 -5.26 -15.72 23.38
N ARG A 18 -4.58 -15.18 22.37
CA ARG A 18 -3.71 -14.00 22.54
C ARG A 18 -4.51 -12.74 22.90
N LEU A 19 -5.66 -12.50 22.26
CA LEU A 19 -6.56 -11.39 22.63
C LEU A 19 -7.05 -11.51 24.07
N SER A 20 -7.41 -12.72 24.50
CA SER A 20 -7.82 -12.97 25.89
C SER A 20 -6.69 -12.73 26.90
N SER A 21 -5.44 -12.96 26.51
CA SER A 21 -4.27 -12.71 27.37
C SER A 21 -3.91 -11.23 27.53
N LEU A 22 -4.20 -10.41 26.51
CA LEU A 22 -3.91 -8.98 26.52
C LEU A 22 -4.89 -8.19 27.39
N GLY A 23 -6.10 -8.72 27.64
CA GLY A 23 -7.11 -8.09 28.48
C GLY A 23 -7.61 -6.76 27.91
N ALA A 24 -8.49 -6.08 28.65
CA ALA A 24 -8.94 -4.75 28.28
C ALA A 24 -7.80 -3.74 28.48
N VAL A 25 -7.51 -2.93 27.44
CA VAL A 25 -6.51 -1.86 27.52
C VAL A 25 -6.97 -0.82 28.55
N GLN A 26 -6.09 -0.48 29.51
CA GLN A 26 -6.35 0.60 30.45
C GLN A 26 -6.39 1.93 29.69
N PRO A 27 -7.48 2.72 29.82
CA PRO A 27 -7.57 4.01 29.14
C PRO A 27 -6.51 4.98 29.67
N ASN A 28 -6.17 5.98 28.86
CA ASN A 28 -5.24 7.03 29.26
C ASN A 28 -5.79 7.79 30.49
N PRO A 29 -5.03 7.97 31.59
CA PRO A 29 -5.53 8.69 32.76
C PRO A 29 -5.81 10.17 32.41
N HIS A 30 -7.04 10.60 32.67
CA HIS A 30 -7.45 12.00 32.49
C HIS A 30 -7.36 12.76 33.80
N TYR A 31 -6.75 13.94 33.77
CA TYR A 31 -6.60 14.81 34.95
C TYR A 31 -7.66 15.93 35.03
N SER A 32 -8.65 15.94 34.12
CA SER A 32 -9.74 16.92 34.12
C SER A 32 -11.04 16.37 33.51
N PRO A 33 -12.23 16.89 33.90
CA PRO A 33 -13.54 16.37 33.45
C PRO A 33 -13.83 16.52 31.95
N THR A 34 -13.06 17.37 31.25
CA THR A 34 -13.23 17.67 29.82
C THR A 34 -12.06 17.21 28.96
N SER A 35 -10.98 16.66 29.56
CA SER A 35 -9.93 16.00 28.78
C SER A 35 -10.48 14.75 28.13
N ARG A 36 -10.44 14.71 26.79
CA ARG A 36 -10.73 13.53 26.01
C ARG A 36 -9.59 13.33 25.02
N SER A 37 -8.97 12.17 25.06
CA SER A 37 -8.02 11.72 24.05
C SER A 37 -8.78 11.29 22.80
N GLN A 38 -8.20 11.51 21.62
CA GLN A 38 -8.73 10.97 20.37
C GLN A 38 -8.76 9.42 20.34
N PHE A 39 -8.08 8.79 21.30
CA PHE A 39 -7.96 7.34 21.43
C PHE A 39 -8.76 6.76 22.60
N ASP A 40 -9.55 7.56 23.32
CA ASP A 40 -10.39 7.02 24.39
C ASP A 40 -11.56 6.21 23.81
N PRO A 41 -11.79 4.98 24.30
CA PRO A 41 -13.01 4.25 23.99
C PRO A 41 -14.19 5.00 24.63
N GLN A 42 -15.03 5.66 23.83
CA GLN A 42 -16.25 6.29 24.35
C GLN A 42 -17.23 5.21 24.80
N PRO A 43 -17.60 5.13 26.09
CA PRO A 43 -18.74 4.35 26.50
C PRO A 43 -20.02 5.07 26.04
N GLN A 44 -20.91 4.34 25.38
CA GLN A 44 -22.19 4.82 24.88
C GLN A 44 -23.23 5.09 25.98
N SER A 45 -22.79 5.35 27.21
CA SER A 45 -23.63 5.40 28.39
C SER A 45 -23.18 6.52 29.30
N GLN A 46 -23.70 7.73 29.03
CA GLN A 46 -24.15 8.74 30.00
C GLN A 46 -24.50 10.03 29.25
N ARG A 47 -25.76 10.13 28.81
CA ARG A 47 -26.43 11.43 28.72
C ARG A 47 -26.97 11.76 30.12
N PRO A 48 -26.73 12.97 30.68
CA PRO A 48 -27.44 13.43 31.86
C PRO A 48 -28.93 13.50 31.54
N ASN A 49 -29.71 13.10 32.53
CA ASN A 49 -31.15 12.99 32.54
C ASN A 49 -31.80 14.39 32.38
N GLU A 50 -32.13 14.78 31.15
CA GLU A 50 -33.18 15.76 30.92
C GLU A 50 -34.20 15.20 29.94
N SER A 51 -35.42 15.24 30.44
CA SER A 51 -36.61 14.53 30.04
C SER A 51 -37.14 14.88 28.65
N GLN A 52 -37.80 13.87 28.06
CA GLN A 52 -38.84 14.00 27.05
C GLN A 52 -38.39 14.54 25.69
N HIS A 53 -38.14 13.63 24.74
CA HIS A 53 -38.75 13.64 23.41
C HIS A 53 -38.44 12.27 22.77
N ILE A 54 -39.39 11.34 22.94
CA ILE A 54 -39.38 10.01 22.34
C ILE A 54 -40.03 10.14 20.95
N LEU A 55 -39.48 9.38 20.00
CA LEU A 55 -39.88 9.16 18.59
C LEU A 55 -39.22 10.07 17.55
N GLY A 56 -38.12 9.56 16.97
CA GLY A 56 -37.76 9.94 15.61
C GLY A 56 -36.27 9.89 15.28
N ASP A 57 -35.53 8.82 15.61
CA ASP A 57 -34.36 8.43 14.82
C ASP A 57 -33.86 7.02 15.22
N MET A 58 -34.50 5.96 14.73
CA MET A 58 -34.01 4.58 14.90
C MET A 58 -33.26 4.08 13.65
N MET A 59 -32.91 4.98 12.72
CA MET A 59 -32.19 4.66 11.49
C MET A 59 -30.80 5.30 11.48
N GLN A 60 -30.14 5.39 12.64
CA GLN A 60 -28.76 5.86 12.67
C GLN A 60 -27.84 4.72 12.23
N ALA A 61 -27.19 4.91 11.07
CA ALA A 61 -26.13 4.03 10.58
C ALA A 61 -25.13 3.70 11.70
N PRO A 62 -24.59 2.46 11.74
CA PRO A 62 -23.67 2.04 12.80
C PRO A 62 -22.54 3.06 12.98
N PRO A 63 -22.13 3.33 14.24
CA PRO A 63 -21.10 4.32 14.53
C PRO A 63 -19.85 4.01 13.71
N ARG A 64 -19.30 5.04 13.06
CA ARG A 64 -18.04 4.91 12.32
C ARG A 64 -16.98 4.39 13.31
N SER A 65 -16.40 3.23 12.99
CA SER A 65 -15.34 2.58 13.76
C SER A 65 -14.34 3.60 14.31
N ALA A 66 -14.09 3.57 15.62
CA ALA A 66 -13.04 4.37 16.28
C ALA A 66 -11.62 3.92 15.89
N PHE A 67 -11.50 2.77 15.22
CA PHE A 67 -10.24 2.29 14.67
C PHE A 67 -10.04 2.88 13.27
N PRO A 68 -8.83 3.41 12.97
CA PRO A 68 -8.50 3.84 11.62
C PRO A 68 -8.67 2.68 10.65
N ASP A 69 -9.36 2.92 9.53
CA ASP A 69 -9.47 1.92 8.47
C ASP A 69 -8.04 1.50 8.05
N PRO A 70 -7.67 0.21 8.12
CA PRO A 70 -6.33 -0.25 7.72
C PRO A 70 -5.99 0.16 6.28
N ARG A 71 -6.98 0.37 5.41
CA ARG A 71 -6.80 0.87 4.04
C ARG A 71 -6.30 2.31 3.98
N ASN A 72 -6.47 3.08 5.05
CA ASN A 72 -5.99 4.46 5.15
C ASN A 72 -4.60 4.56 5.79
N ASN A 73 -3.98 3.44 6.17
CA ASN A 73 -2.62 3.45 6.71
C ASN A 73 -1.59 3.56 5.57
N PRO A 74 -0.77 4.64 5.52
CA PRO A 74 0.19 4.85 4.43
C PRO A 74 1.25 3.75 4.35
N VAL A 75 1.68 3.19 5.49
CA VAL A 75 2.70 2.13 5.52
C VAL A 75 2.14 0.85 4.91
N LEU A 76 0.90 0.48 5.25
CA LEU A 76 0.24 -0.69 4.69
C LEU A 76 0.00 -0.52 3.19
N ARG A 77 -0.39 0.67 2.74
CA ARG A 77 -0.54 0.98 1.30
C ARG A 77 0.76 0.87 0.53
N VAL A 78 1.87 1.36 1.08
CA VAL A 78 3.21 1.24 0.45
C VAL A 78 3.64 -0.23 0.40
N LEU A 79 3.40 -0.98 1.47
CA LEU A 79 3.72 -2.41 1.53
C LEU A 79 2.91 -3.21 0.50
N GLU A 80 1.61 -2.98 0.41
CA GLU A 80 0.72 -3.61 -0.58
C GLU A 80 1.13 -3.23 -2.01
N ALA A 81 1.42 -1.95 -2.26
CA ALA A 81 1.90 -1.50 -3.56
C ALA A 81 3.23 -2.17 -3.94
N ARG A 82 4.15 -2.33 -2.98
CA ARG A 82 5.41 -3.05 -3.21
C ARG A 82 5.17 -4.51 -3.57
N GLN A 83 4.29 -5.20 -2.84
CA GLN A 83 3.96 -6.60 -3.11
C GLN A 83 3.39 -6.75 -4.52
N ARG A 84 2.41 -5.91 -4.88
CA ARG A 84 1.81 -5.91 -6.21
C ARG A 84 2.84 -5.69 -7.32
N ILE A 85 3.75 -4.72 -7.16
CA ILE A 85 4.81 -4.45 -8.15
C ILE A 85 5.74 -5.66 -8.31
N ALA A 86 6.10 -6.32 -7.21
CA ALA A 86 6.95 -7.50 -7.24
C ALA A 86 6.27 -8.67 -7.96
N ASP A 87 4.99 -8.92 -7.68
CA ASP A 87 4.22 -9.98 -8.33
C ASP A 87 4.06 -9.73 -9.83
N GLU A 88 3.77 -8.48 -10.24
CA GLU A 88 3.71 -8.09 -11.65
C GLU A 88 5.07 -8.26 -12.35
N ALA A 89 6.18 -7.95 -11.68
CA ALA A 89 7.53 -8.11 -12.22
C ALA A 89 7.91 -9.58 -12.40
N GLU A 90 7.60 -10.44 -11.44
CA GLU A 90 7.85 -11.88 -11.53
C GLU A 90 6.99 -12.51 -12.65
N ALA A 91 5.72 -12.12 -12.73
CA ALA A 91 4.84 -12.54 -13.81
C ALA A 91 5.36 -12.11 -15.18
N GLU A 92 5.92 -10.91 -15.31
CA GLU A 92 6.55 -10.44 -16.54
C GLU A 92 7.75 -11.30 -16.93
N ILE A 93 8.65 -11.58 -15.97
CA ILE A 93 9.84 -12.44 -16.19
C ILE A 93 9.42 -13.82 -16.69
N SER A 94 8.35 -14.40 -16.12
CA SER A 94 7.83 -15.71 -16.54
C SER A 94 7.27 -15.74 -17.97
N ASN A 95 6.89 -14.57 -18.51
CA ASN A 95 6.35 -14.43 -19.86
C ASN A 95 7.41 -14.06 -20.90
N VAL A 96 8.64 -13.74 -20.47
CA VAL A 96 9.76 -13.47 -21.39
C VAL A 96 9.98 -14.69 -22.29
N GLY A 97 10.08 -14.46 -23.60
CA GLY A 97 10.27 -15.51 -24.60
C GLY A 97 8.99 -16.18 -25.09
N ARG A 98 7.82 -15.86 -24.52
CA ARG A 98 6.53 -16.32 -25.06
C ARG A 98 6.13 -15.52 -26.30
N ARG A 99 5.42 -16.18 -27.23
CA ARG A 99 4.80 -15.50 -28.39
C ARG A 99 3.78 -14.47 -27.88
N GLY A 100 3.94 -13.22 -28.31
CA GLY A 100 3.06 -12.10 -27.92
C GLY A 100 3.58 -11.26 -26.75
N PHE A 101 4.79 -11.50 -26.24
CA PHE A 101 5.41 -10.64 -25.24
C PHE A 101 5.78 -9.27 -25.84
N GLU A 102 5.15 -8.20 -25.37
CA GLU A 102 5.33 -6.83 -25.91
C GLU A 102 6.62 -6.14 -25.43
N GLY A 103 7.42 -6.81 -24.60
CA GLY A 103 8.60 -6.25 -23.94
C GLY A 103 8.37 -6.00 -22.46
N ARG A 104 9.47 -5.69 -21.77
CA ARG A 104 9.54 -5.53 -20.31
C ARG A 104 9.09 -4.13 -19.88
N LYS A 105 8.20 -4.05 -18.90
CA LYS A 105 7.83 -2.81 -18.19
C LYS A 105 8.77 -2.57 -17.01
N TYR A 106 9.20 -3.64 -16.33
CA TYR A 106 10.06 -3.56 -15.16
C TYR A 106 11.53 -3.75 -15.56
N VAL A 107 12.26 -2.65 -15.51
CA VAL A 107 13.60 -2.52 -16.09
C VAL A 107 14.57 -2.05 -15.00
N ASP A 108 15.78 -2.62 -15.00
CA ASP A 108 16.84 -2.26 -14.05
C ASP A 108 17.46 -0.90 -14.39
N ALA A 109 18.04 -0.24 -13.38
CA ALA A 109 18.72 1.04 -13.51
C ALA A 109 19.83 1.00 -14.57
N GLY A 110 20.59 -0.10 -14.69
CA GLY A 110 21.63 -0.24 -15.71
C GLY A 110 21.10 -0.24 -17.15
N VAL A 111 19.90 -0.80 -17.36
CA VAL A 111 19.26 -0.80 -18.68
C VAL A 111 18.68 0.59 -18.98
N ILE A 112 18.16 1.30 -17.97
CA ILE A 112 17.69 2.68 -18.09
C ILE A 112 18.85 3.62 -18.46
N THR A 113 20.00 3.52 -17.78
CA THR A 113 21.16 4.37 -18.09
C THR A 113 21.67 4.11 -19.51
N LEU A 114 21.74 2.84 -19.93
CA LEU A 114 22.10 2.48 -21.30
C LEU A 114 21.10 3.02 -22.33
N ALA A 115 19.80 2.93 -22.05
CA ALA A 115 18.77 3.48 -22.92
C ALA A 115 18.93 5.00 -23.09
N LEU A 116 19.16 5.72 -22.00
CA LEU A 116 19.39 7.17 -22.00
C LEU A 116 20.69 7.53 -22.76
N MET A 117 21.77 6.77 -22.60
CA MET A 117 23.02 6.98 -23.36
C MET A 117 22.83 6.79 -24.88
N ARG A 118 21.97 5.87 -25.29
CA ARG A 118 21.66 5.67 -26.73
C ARG A 118 20.74 6.76 -27.26
N GLN A 119 19.82 7.25 -26.43
CA GLN A 119 18.95 8.38 -26.77
C GLN A 119 19.75 9.67 -26.97
N THR A 120 20.75 9.95 -26.14
CA THR A 120 21.63 11.14 -26.32
C THR A 120 22.49 11.05 -27.57
N ARG A 121 22.79 9.84 -28.05
CA ARG A 121 23.47 9.60 -29.35
C ARG A 121 22.54 9.75 -30.56
N GLY A 122 21.26 10.07 -30.36
CA GLY A 122 20.29 10.30 -31.44
C GLY A 122 19.60 9.04 -31.96
N GLU A 123 19.66 7.91 -31.24
CA GLU A 123 18.91 6.73 -31.62
C GLU A 123 17.41 6.91 -31.29
N PRO A 124 16.48 6.53 -32.20
CA PRO A 124 15.05 6.65 -31.94
C PRO A 124 14.61 5.71 -30.81
N ALA A 125 13.74 6.22 -29.93
CA ALA A 125 13.26 5.50 -28.75
C ALA A 125 12.73 4.10 -29.07
N GLU A 126 12.00 3.93 -30.17
CA GLU A 126 11.45 2.63 -30.59
C GLU A 126 12.53 1.58 -30.87
N ARG A 127 13.67 1.96 -31.48
CA ARG A 127 14.78 1.02 -31.69
C ARG A 127 15.47 0.66 -30.38
N ILE A 128 15.64 1.63 -29.49
CA ILE A 128 16.23 1.41 -28.18
C ILE A 128 15.34 0.43 -27.40
N GLU A 129 14.03 0.65 -27.38
CA GLU A 129 13.05 -0.23 -26.72
C GLU A 129 13.10 -1.64 -27.27
N ASN A 130 13.03 -1.79 -28.60
CA ASN A 130 13.08 -3.12 -29.24
C ASN A 130 14.41 -3.84 -28.96
N SER A 131 15.55 -3.14 -28.99
CA SER A 131 16.86 -3.76 -28.79
C SER A 131 17.19 -4.09 -27.33
N LEU A 132 16.61 -3.35 -26.38
CA LEU A 132 16.74 -3.63 -24.94
C LEU A 132 15.60 -4.50 -24.39
N GLY A 133 14.66 -4.92 -25.25
CA GLY A 133 13.51 -5.72 -24.85
C GLY A 133 12.57 -4.99 -23.90
N ILE A 134 12.49 -3.66 -24.00
CA ILE A 134 11.60 -2.81 -23.20
C ILE A 134 10.26 -2.69 -23.93
N LYS A 135 9.16 -2.64 -23.18
CA LYS A 135 7.83 -2.40 -23.76
C LYS A 135 7.80 -1.07 -24.53
N LYS A 136 7.14 -1.08 -25.69
CA LYS A 136 7.03 0.12 -26.55
C LYS A 136 6.39 1.30 -25.82
N GLY A 137 6.92 2.50 -26.01
CA GLY A 137 6.44 3.74 -25.40
C GLY A 137 6.71 3.85 -23.90
N ARG A 138 7.64 3.06 -23.35
CA ARG A 138 8.06 3.17 -21.94
C ARG A 138 9.13 4.21 -21.74
N LEU A 139 10.04 4.37 -22.70
CA LEU A 139 11.11 5.37 -22.61
C LEU A 139 10.56 6.80 -22.62
N SER A 140 9.38 7.03 -23.22
CA SER A 140 8.72 8.35 -23.21
C SER A 140 8.28 8.81 -21.82
N VAL A 141 8.13 7.89 -20.86
CA VAL A 141 7.79 8.24 -19.46
C VAL A 141 9.00 8.75 -18.70
N LEU A 142 10.20 8.49 -19.19
CA LEU A 142 11.41 9.14 -18.68
C LEU A 142 11.43 10.55 -19.27
N THR A 143 10.73 11.48 -18.59
CA THR A 143 10.66 12.87 -19.04
C THR A 143 12.08 13.43 -19.17
N PRO A 144 12.44 14.03 -20.32
CA PRO A 144 13.74 14.69 -20.45
C PRO A 144 13.89 15.75 -19.35
N GLY A 145 14.92 15.59 -18.52
CA GLY A 145 15.18 16.46 -17.37
C GLY A 145 14.90 15.85 -15.99
N THR A 146 14.17 14.73 -15.90
CA THR A 146 14.04 13.99 -14.63
C THR A 146 15.23 13.08 -14.36
N LEU A 147 15.83 12.54 -15.42
CA LEU A 147 17.02 11.69 -15.38
C LEU A 147 17.94 12.09 -16.54
N GLY A 148 19.23 12.30 -16.24
CA GLY A 148 20.26 12.53 -17.24
C GLY A 148 21.09 11.28 -17.46
N ALA A 149 21.63 11.10 -18.67
CA ALA A 149 22.69 10.11 -18.88
C ALA A 149 23.89 10.55 -18.02
N VAL A 150 24.26 9.75 -17.01
CA VAL A 150 25.48 9.99 -16.24
C VAL A 150 26.65 9.80 -17.20
N ALA A 151 27.39 10.87 -17.48
CA ALA A 151 28.68 10.77 -18.13
C ALA A 151 29.61 10.03 -17.16
N LEU A 152 29.90 8.77 -17.47
CA LEU A 152 31.01 8.07 -16.85
C LEU A 152 32.27 8.68 -17.47
N GLU A 153 32.73 9.80 -16.92
CA GLU A 153 34.11 10.25 -17.14
C GLU A 153 35.03 9.21 -16.50
N GLY A 154 35.96 8.69 -17.31
CA GLY A 154 36.92 7.65 -16.93
C GLY A 154 38.10 8.20 -16.14
#